data_AF-A0AAV8GCR9-F1
#
_entry.id   AF-A0AAV8GCR9-F1
#
_cell.length_a   1.000
_cell.length_b   1.000
_cell.length_c   1.000
_cell.angle_alpha   90.00
_cell.angle_beta   90.00
_cell.angle_gamma   90.00
#
_symmetry.space_group_name_H-M   'P 1'
#
loop_
_entity.id
_entity.type
_entity.pdbx_description
1 polymer ?
#
loop_
_entity_poly.entity_id
_entity_poly.type
_entity_poly.pdbx_seq_one_letter_code
_entity_poly.pdbx_strand_id
1 'polypeptide(L)'
;MKSWLRPEIFCSLSKNCRRKRKEVLRFHEAQVHAALSVARLAAAIAGTVANSNIEASNISSKRFCLSKQRGNTDVDMNTIVASAAALVATVCAEAAEAVGAKRNQVTSAIRTGLESRSSADMLTLTATAATCLRGAATLKQRAESNCCLPEGYKALQRGAKMHLCMPTGQIQLKMVSISTKNDKIVLKLGTRHLRGAFTTYEE
;
A
#
# COMPACT_ATOMS: atom_id res chain seq x y z
N MET A 1 -46.20 2.57 -8.65
CA MET A 1 -45.18 1.62 -9.13
C MET A 1 -43.83 2.31 -9.13
N LYS A 2 -42.81 1.63 -8.59
CA LYS A 2 -41.49 2.16 -8.25
C LYS A 2 -40.51 1.71 -9.34
N SER A 3 -39.85 2.64 -10.02
CA SER A 3 -38.61 2.35 -10.77
C SER A 3 -37.87 3.65 -11.06
N TRP A 4 -37.21 4.19 -10.02
CA TRP A 4 -36.14 5.16 -10.23
C TRP A 4 -34.98 4.40 -10.87
N LEU A 5 -34.70 4.76 -12.11
CA LEU A 5 -33.62 4.25 -12.93
C LEU A 5 -32.30 4.29 -12.14
N ARG A 6 -31.61 3.15 -12.11
CA ARG A 6 -30.21 3.04 -11.74
C ARG A 6 -29.41 4.14 -12.43
N PRO A 7 -28.63 4.96 -11.71
CA PRO A 7 -27.54 5.69 -12.32
C PRO A 7 -26.30 4.79 -12.35
N GLU A 8 -26.35 3.75 -13.18
CA GLU A 8 -25.11 3.27 -13.80
C GLU A 8 -24.87 4.14 -15.03
N ILE A 9 -23.59 4.40 -15.31
CA ILE A 9 -23.12 5.13 -16.50
C ILE A 9 -23.18 6.65 -16.33
N PHE A 10 -22.13 7.25 -15.76
CA PHE A 10 -21.42 8.44 -16.28
C PHE A 10 -20.26 8.83 -15.33
N CYS A 11 -19.31 7.91 -15.16
CA CYS A 11 -18.03 8.20 -14.49
C CYS A 11 -16.87 8.49 -15.47
N SER A 12 -17.15 8.71 -16.76
CA SER A 12 -16.11 8.78 -17.79
C SER A 12 -15.31 10.09 -17.85
N LEU A 13 -15.72 11.18 -17.17
CA LEU A 13 -15.04 12.49 -17.32
C LEU A 13 -14.57 13.20 -16.05
N SER A 14 -14.88 12.72 -14.84
CA SER A 14 -14.46 13.43 -13.63
C SER A 14 -12.94 13.35 -13.43
N LYS A 15 -12.31 14.47 -13.05
CA LYS A 15 -10.87 14.53 -12.70
C LYS A 15 -10.50 13.46 -11.65
N ASN A 16 -11.46 13.08 -10.82
CA ASN A 16 -11.32 12.06 -9.79
C ASN A 16 -11.25 10.65 -10.38
N CYS A 17 -12.04 10.30 -11.40
CA CYS A 17 -11.89 9.01 -12.11
C CYS A 17 -10.53 8.93 -12.86
N ARG A 18 -10.06 10.03 -13.45
CA ARG A 18 -8.72 10.11 -14.05
C ARG A 18 -7.60 9.95 -13.02
N ARG A 19 -7.73 10.55 -11.83
CA ARG A 19 -6.78 10.33 -10.72
C ARG A 19 -6.81 8.88 -10.23
N LYS A 20 -7.99 8.27 -10.10
CA LYS A 20 -8.15 6.83 -9.76
C LYS A 20 -7.42 5.91 -10.74
N ARG A 21 -7.66 6.06 -12.05
CA ARG A 21 -6.94 5.26 -13.07
C ARG A 21 -5.43 5.44 -12.99
N LYS A 22 -4.95 6.66 -12.76
CA LYS A 22 -3.52 6.95 -12.59
C LYS A 22 -2.93 6.27 -11.35
N GLU A 23 -3.66 6.22 -10.24
CA GLU A 23 -3.15 5.61 -9.01
C GLU A 23 -3.12 4.08 -9.08
N VAL A 24 -4.08 3.46 -9.76
CA VAL A 24 -4.07 2.01 -10.00
C VAL A 24 -2.88 1.60 -10.87
N LEU A 25 -2.59 2.35 -11.94
CA LEU A 25 -1.42 2.10 -12.78
C LEU A 25 -0.12 2.27 -12.00
N ARG A 26 -0.01 3.33 -11.18
CA ARG A 26 1.15 3.57 -10.32
C ARG A 26 1.32 2.48 -9.26
N PHE A 27 0.23 1.95 -8.73
CA PHE A 27 0.28 0.83 -7.80
C PHE A 27 0.83 -0.43 -8.47
N HIS A 28 0.35 -0.76 -9.68
CA HIS A 28 0.81 -1.93 -10.42
C HIS A 28 2.32 -1.86 -10.73
N GLU A 29 2.78 -0.71 -11.23
CA GLU A 29 4.20 -0.47 -11.50
C GLU A 29 5.06 -0.56 -10.23
N ALA A 30 4.60 0.01 -9.12
CA ALA A 30 5.29 -0.08 -7.83
C ALA A 30 5.31 -1.51 -7.28
N GLN A 31 4.25 -2.28 -7.49
CA GLN A 31 4.15 -3.68 -7.06
C GLN A 31 5.12 -4.57 -7.88
N VAL A 32 5.23 -4.35 -9.19
CA VAL A 32 6.27 -4.99 -10.03
C VAL A 32 7.66 -4.67 -9.48
N HIS A 33 7.94 -3.39 -9.19
CA HIS A 33 9.27 -3.00 -8.74
C HIS A 33 9.61 -3.54 -7.34
N ALA A 34 8.61 -3.65 -6.45
CA ALA A 34 8.76 -4.29 -5.15
C ALA A 34 9.07 -5.78 -5.29
N ALA A 35 8.30 -6.52 -6.08
CA ALA A 35 8.51 -7.95 -6.30
C ALA A 35 9.90 -8.24 -6.92
N LEU A 36 10.29 -7.48 -7.95
CA LEU A 36 11.62 -7.60 -8.57
C LEU A 36 12.76 -7.27 -7.60
N SER A 37 12.58 -6.28 -6.72
CA SER A 37 13.61 -5.90 -5.74
C SER A 37 13.80 -6.98 -4.67
N VAL A 38 12.72 -7.62 -4.21
CA VAL A 38 12.80 -8.76 -3.27
C VAL A 38 13.39 -9.99 -3.96
N ALA A 39 12.98 -10.30 -5.20
CA ALA A 39 13.57 -11.39 -5.97
C ALA A 39 15.08 -11.21 -6.17
N ARG A 40 15.52 -9.99 -6.49
CA ARG A 40 16.95 -9.65 -6.61
C ARG A 40 17.70 -9.84 -5.29
N LEU A 41 17.17 -9.36 -4.18
CA LEU A 41 17.77 -9.52 -2.85
C LEU A 41 17.86 -11.00 -2.46
N ALA A 42 16.80 -11.77 -2.67
CA ALA A 42 16.77 -13.20 -2.37
C ALA A 42 17.78 -13.98 -3.22
N ALA A 43 17.92 -13.65 -4.51
CA ALA A 43 18.95 -14.22 -5.38
C ALA A 43 20.37 -13.86 -4.90
N ALA A 44 20.59 -12.62 -4.43
CA ALA A 44 21.87 -12.20 -3.86
C ALA A 44 22.24 -12.96 -2.59
N ILE A 45 21.26 -13.17 -1.69
CA ILE A 45 21.45 -14.00 -0.48
C ILE A 45 21.78 -15.43 -0.87
N ALA A 46 21.03 -16.03 -1.80
CA ALA A 46 21.26 -17.39 -2.26
C ALA A 46 22.67 -17.56 -2.83
N GLY A 47 23.10 -16.65 -3.72
CA GLY A 47 24.45 -16.65 -4.29
C GLY A 47 25.55 -16.45 -3.26
N THR A 48 25.44 -15.41 -2.42
CA THR A 48 26.47 -15.08 -1.42
C THR A 48 26.67 -16.22 -0.42
N VAL A 49 25.58 -16.81 0.06
CA VAL A 49 25.66 -17.92 1.02
C VAL A 49 26.18 -19.20 0.36
N ALA A 50 25.75 -19.53 -0.86
CA ALA A 50 26.27 -20.67 -1.60
C ALA A 50 27.77 -20.55 -1.87
N ASN A 51 28.27 -19.36 -2.23
CA ASN A 51 29.68 -19.10 -2.45
C ASN A 51 30.51 -19.17 -1.15
N SER A 52 29.95 -18.79 -0.01
CA SER A 52 30.64 -18.82 1.28
C SER A 52 31.00 -20.25 1.75
N ASN A 53 30.28 -21.28 1.28
CA ASN A 53 30.62 -22.68 1.55
C ASN A 53 31.93 -23.13 0.87
N ILE A 54 32.24 -22.54 -0.29
CA ILE A 54 33.44 -22.92 -1.06
C ILE A 54 34.69 -22.36 -0.37
N GLU A 55 34.64 -21.14 0.17
CA GLU A 55 35.79 -20.48 0.81
C GLU A 55 36.07 -20.96 2.25
N ALA A 56 35.03 -21.40 2.98
CA ALA A 56 35.18 -21.93 4.35
C ALA A 56 36.03 -23.20 4.43
N SER A 57 36.27 -23.87 3.30
CA SER A 57 37.13 -25.06 3.20
C SER A 57 38.63 -24.74 3.17
N ASN A 58 39.03 -23.49 2.88
CA ASN A 58 40.45 -23.18 2.64
C ASN A 58 41.08 -22.18 3.63
N ILE A 59 40.36 -21.22 4.22
CA ILE A 59 40.97 -20.30 5.19
C ILE A 59 39.97 -19.93 6.29
N SER A 60 40.37 -20.19 7.53
CA SER A 60 39.72 -19.69 8.75
C SER A 60 39.58 -18.16 8.67
N SER A 61 38.43 -17.66 8.24
CA SER A 61 38.04 -16.26 8.39
C SER A 61 36.55 -16.12 8.67
N LYS A 62 36.31 -15.92 9.96
CA LYS A 62 35.05 -15.64 10.65
C LYS A 62 34.48 -14.30 10.16
N ARG A 63 33.42 -14.28 9.32
CA ARG A 63 32.60 -13.07 9.14
C ARG A 63 31.11 -13.21 8.73
N PHE A 64 30.54 -14.38 8.47
CA PHE A 64 29.06 -14.50 8.41
C PHE A 64 28.51 -15.89 8.75
N CYS A 65 29.30 -16.74 9.41
CA CYS A 65 28.88 -18.11 9.63
C CYS A 65 27.80 -18.17 10.72
N LEU A 66 26.54 -18.38 10.32
CA LEU A 66 25.55 -19.01 11.19
C LEU A 66 26.12 -20.38 11.60
N SER A 67 26.49 -20.49 12.88
CA SER A 67 26.86 -21.72 13.61
C SER A 67 27.69 -22.77 12.85
N LYS A 68 29.01 -22.74 13.07
CA LYS A 68 29.86 -23.93 12.89
C LYS A 68 29.61 -24.88 14.06
N GLN A 69 28.57 -25.72 14.00
CA GLN A 69 28.45 -26.87 14.91
C GLN A 69 28.98 -28.12 14.20
N ARG A 70 30.18 -28.52 14.62
CA ARG A 70 30.88 -29.72 14.17
C ARG A 70 30.14 -30.95 14.71
N GLY A 71 29.33 -31.59 13.88
CA GLY A 71 28.63 -32.83 14.20
C GLY A 71 28.22 -33.53 12.92
N ASN A 72 28.71 -34.75 12.75
CA ASN A 72 28.52 -35.63 11.59
C ASN A 72 27.00 -35.83 11.29
N THR A 73 26.61 -35.75 10.00
CA THR A 73 25.24 -35.86 9.41
C THR A 73 24.34 -34.61 9.36
N ASP A 74 24.88 -33.42 9.17
CA ASP A 74 24.09 -32.17 9.13
C ASP A 74 24.13 -31.53 7.74
N VAL A 75 22.97 -31.25 7.15
CA VAL A 75 22.89 -30.44 5.93
C VAL A 75 23.41 -29.06 6.31
N ASP A 76 24.56 -28.65 5.75
CA ASP A 76 25.20 -27.38 6.08
C ASP A 76 24.15 -26.26 6.11
N MET A 77 23.98 -25.57 7.26
CA MET A 77 22.96 -24.55 7.44
C MET A 77 22.96 -23.50 6.32
N ASN A 78 24.14 -23.20 5.77
CA ASN A 78 24.30 -22.34 4.61
C ASN A 78 23.61 -22.88 3.34
N THR A 79 23.67 -24.19 3.07
CA THR A 79 22.95 -24.80 1.93
C THR A 79 21.44 -24.73 2.12
N ILE A 80 20.96 -24.88 3.35
CA ILE A 80 19.53 -24.73 3.69
C ILE A 80 19.11 -23.29 3.44
N VAL A 81 19.86 -22.31 3.96
CA VAL A 81 19.59 -20.87 3.79
C VAL A 81 19.65 -20.48 2.31
N ALA A 82 20.63 -20.96 1.56
CA ALA A 82 20.74 -20.68 0.13
C ALA A 82 19.56 -21.26 -0.65
N SER A 83 19.14 -22.48 -0.33
CA SER A 83 17.98 -23.13 -0.95
C SER A 83 16.67 -22.42 -0.61
N ALA A 84 16.49 -22.03 0.65
CA ALA A 84 15.32 -21.25 1.08
C ALA A 84 15.28 -19.88 0.41
N ALA A 85 16.42 -19.18 0.32
CA ALA A 85 16.52 -17.91 -0.38
C ALA A 85 16.26 -18.05 -1.89
N ALA A 86 16.72 -19.13 -2.52
CA ALA A 86 16.40 -19.43 -3.92
C ALA A 86 14.89 -19.63 -4.12
N LEU A 87 14.20 -20.36 -3.24
CA LEU A 87 12.75 -20.51 -3.28
C LEU A 87 12.00 -19.19 -3.08
N VAL A 88 12.47 -18.33 -2.18
CA VAL A 88 11.91 -16.98 -2.03
C VAL A 88 12.12 -16.16 -3.32
N ALA A 89 13.28 -16.28 -3.95
CA ALA A 89 13.56 -15.61 -5.21
C ALA A 89 12.62 -16.07 -6.33
N THR A 90 12.33 -17.37 -6.43
CA THR A 90 11.39 -17.91 -7.43
C THR A 90 9.96 -17.44 -7.17
N VAL A 91 9.48 -17.51 -5.93
CA VAL A 91 8.12 -17.03 -5.58
C VAL A 91 7.97 -15.53 -5.84
N CYS A 92 9.00 -14.73 -5.56
CA CYS A 92 8.96 -13.30 -5.83
C CYS A 92 9.04 -12.98 -7.34
N ALA A 93 9.75 -13.80 -8.11
CA ALA A 93 9.80 -13.71 -9.56
C ALA A 93 8.43 -14.02 -10.19
N GLU A 94 7.77 -15.10 -9.74
CA GLU A 94 6.41 -15.45 -10.15
C GLU A 94 5.41 -14.35 -9.76
N ALA A 95 5.52 -13.80 -8.54
CA ALA A 95 4.71 -12.67 -8.12
C ALA A 95 4.95 -11.42 -8.98
N ALA A 96 6.19 -11.18 -9.43
CA ALA A 96 6.48 -10.09 -10.35
C ALA A 96 5.82 -10.32 -11.72
N GLU A 97 5.92 -11.53 -12.29
CA GLU A 97 5.29 -11.89 -13.56
C GLU A 97 3.76 -11.83 -13.50
N ALA A 98 3.15 -12.31 -12.41
CA ALA A 98 1.71 -12.25 -12.17
C ALA A 98 1.17 -10.81 -12.12
N VAL A 99 2.03 -9.86 -11.73
CA VAL A 99 1.75 -8.42 -11.70
C VAL A 99 2.31 -7.72 -12.95
N GLY A 100 2.66 -8.44 -14.01
CA GLY A 100 2.98 -7.84 -15.31
C GLY A 100 4.45 -7.49 -15.56
N ALA A 101 5.39 -7.98 -14.73
CA ALA A 101 6.81 -7.90 -15.06
C ALA A 101 7.14 -8.72 -16.31
N LYS A 102 7.97 -8.16 -17.21
CA LYS A 102 8.48 -8.92 -18.37
C LYS A 102 9.53 -9.92 -17.91
N ARG A 103 9.56 -11.10 -18.53
CA ARG A 103 10.55 -12.15 -18.25
C ARG A 103 12.01 -11.65 -18.29
N ASN A 104 12.34 -10.77 -19.24
CA ASN A 104 13.67 -10.15 -19.33
C ASN A 104 14.03 -9.31 -18.09
N GLN A 105 13.05 -8.62 -17.49
CA GLN A 105 13.28 -7.84 -16.26
C GLN A 105 13.55 -8.76 -15.08
N VAL A 106 12.82 -9.88 -15.00
CA VAL A 106 13.01 -10.92 -13.98
C VAL A 106 14.39 -11.56 -14.12
N THR A 107 14.74 -12.05 -15.31
CA THR A 107 16.05 -12.66 -15.56
C THR A 107 17.18 -11.68 -15.27
N SER A 108 17.04 -10.42 -15.69
CA SER A 108 18.02 -9.38 -15.35
C SER A 108 18.12 -9.16 -13.85
N ALA A 109 17.00 -9.08 -13.12
CA ALA A 109 17.00 -8.88 -11.67
C ALA A 109 17.69 -10.03 -10.94
N ILE A 110 17.36 -11.28 -11.28
CA ILE A 110 18.00 -12.47 -10.70
C ILE A 110 19.50 -12.48 -10.99
N ARG A 111 19.92 -12.22 -12.24
CA ARG A 111 21.34 -12.17 -12.60
C ARG A 111 22.09 -11.11 -11.80
N THR A 112 21.58 -9.88 -11.76
CA THR A 112 22.21 -8.80 -10.98
C THR A 112 22.24 -9.09 -9.48
N GLY A 113 21.25 -9.82 -8.96
CA GLY A 113 21.26 -10.30 -7.58
C GLY A 113 22.40 -11.28 -7.35
N LEU A 114 22.53 -12.31 -8.20
CA LEU A 114 23.58 -13.32 -8.11
C LEU A 114 25.00 -12.75 -8.27
N GLU A 115 25.15 -11.65 -9.02
CA GLU A 115 26.41 -10.93 -9.19
C GLU A 115 26.80 -10.08 -7.96
N SER A 116 25.85 -9.77 -7.07
CA SER A 116 26.10 -8.95 -5.87
C SER A 116 26.81 -9.79 -4.80
N ARG A 117 28.02 -9.38 -4.40
CA ARG A 117 28.88 -10.13 -3.45
C ARG A 117 29.31 -9.32 -2.24
N SER A 118 29.20 -7.99 -2.28
CA SER A 118 29.64 -7.12 -1.20
C SER A 118 28.57 -7.00 -0.11
N SER A 119 29.01 -6.81 1.14
CA SER A 119 28.11 -6.45 2.25
C SER A 119 27.40 -5.10 1.98
N ALA A 120 28.06 -4.17 1.29
CA ALA A 120 27.46 -2.90 0.88
C ALA A 120 26.32 -3.10 -0.13
N ASP A 121 26.49 -4.04 -1.07
CA ASP A 121 25.45 -4.40 -2.05
C ASP A 121 24.25 -5.00 -1.32
N MET A 122 24.47 -5.93 -0.38
CA MET A 122 23.42 -6.56 0.40
C MET A 122 22.60 -5.55 1.22
N LEU A 123 23.27 -4.59 1.86
CA LEU A 123 22.61 -3.49 2.57
C LEU A 123 21.79 -2.62 1.61
N THR A 124 22.35 -2.30 0.44
CA THR A 124 21.68 -1.47 -0.58
C THR A 124 20.45 -2.17 -1.15
N LEU A 125 20.56 -3.46 -1.48
CA LEU A 125 19.46 -4.29 -1.97
C LEU A 125 18.36 -4.41 -0.91
N THR A 126 18.73 -4.59 0.36
CA THR A 126 17.79 -4.63 1.48
C THR A 126 17.04 -3.31 1.64
N ALA A 127 17.76 -2.19 1.64
CA ALA A 127 17.17 -0.86 1.74
C ALA A 127 16.24 -0.57 0.55
N THR A 128 16.64 -0.97 -0.65
CA THR A 128 15.84 -0.84 -1.88
C THR A 128 14.57 -1.66 -1.79
N ALA A 129 14.66 -2.95 -1.46
CA ALA A 129 13.49 -3.82 -1.32
C ALA A 129 12.50 -3.30 -0.27
N ALA A 130 13.00 -2.89 0.91
CA ALA A 130 12.17 -2.30 1.95
C ALA A 130 11.46 -1.01 1.49
N THR A 131 12.16 -0.16 0.73
CA THR A 131 11.60 1.08 0.21
C THR A 131 10.54 0.82 -0.86
N CYS A 132 10.78 -0.11 -1.79
CA CYS A 132 9.81 -0.49 -2.81
C CYS A 132 8.55 -1.11 -2.18
N LEU A 133 8.69 -1.97 -1.16
CA LEU A 133 7.56 -2.57 -0.44
C LEU A 133 6.72 -1.50 0.27
N ARG A 134 7.35 -0.55 0.98
CA ARG A 134 6.65 0.59 1.61
C ARG A 134 5.94 1.46 0.57
N GLY A 135 6.59 1.72 -0.57
CA GLY A 135 6.03 2.46 -1.68
C GLY A 135 4.78 1.78 -2.27
N ALA A 136 4.87 0.48 -2.53
CA ALA A 136 3.75 -0.33 -3.02
C ALA A 136 2.60 -0.37 -2.01
N ALA A 137 2.87 -0.57 -0.71
CA ALA A 137 1.83 -0.55 0.34
C ALA A 137 1.13 0.81 0.45
N THR A 138 1.88 1.91 0.37
CA THR A 138 1.32 3.27 0.39
C THR A 138 0.42 3.51 -0.82
N LEU A 139 0.84 3.07 -2.01
CA LEU A 139 0.05 3.22 -3.23
C LEU A 139 -1.18 2.30 -3.23
N LYS A 140 -1.07 1.09 -2.65
CA LYS A 140 -2.20 0.19 -2.40
C LYS A 140 -3.27 0.88 -1.55
N GLN A 141 -2.87 1.45 -0.42
CA GLN A 141 -3.77 2.17 0.47
C GLN A 141 -4.45 3.35 -0.24
N ARG A 142 -3.74 4.07 -1.12
CA ARG A 142 -4.33 5.16 -1.93
C ARG A 142 -5.33 4.65 -2.97
N ALA A 143 -4.99 3.56 -3.67
CA ALA A 143 -5.90 2.92 -4.61
C ALA A 143 -7.18 2.40 -3.92
N GLU A 144 -7.06 1.84 -2.71
CA GLU A 144 -8.17 1.29 -1.92
C GLU A 144 -8.99 2.37 -1.19
N SER A 145 -8.34 3.36 -0.56
CA SER A 145 -9.04 4.49 0.08
C SER A 145 -9.83 5.33 -0.93
N ASN A 146 -9.39 5.39 -2.19
CA ASN A 146 -10.14 6.04 -3.26
C ASN A 146 -11.31 5.20 -3.82
N CYS A 147 -11.48 3.95 -3.38
CA CYS A 147 -12.70 3.15 -3.56
C CYS A 147 -13.72 3.40 -2.44
N CYS A 148 -13.30 3.82 -1.25
CA CYS A 148 -14.17 3.98 -0.08
C CYS A 148 -14.18 5.40 0.53
N LEU A 149 -14.07 6.43 -0.31
CA LEU A 149 -14.88 7.62 -0.03
C LEU A 149 -16.13 7.51 -0.91
N PRO A 150 -17.28 7.06 -0.36
CA PRO A 150 -18.53 7.37 -1.02
C PRO A 150 -18.58 8.88 -1.08
N GLU A 151 -18.38 9.45 -2.27
CA GLU A 151 -19.18 10.59 -2.74
C GLU A 151 -19.40 11.69 -1.68
N GLY A 152 -18.38 11.97 -0.87
CA GLY A 152 -18.56 12.67 0.40
C GLY A 152 -18.58 14.17 0.25
N TYR A 153 -18.01 14.68 -0.84
CA TYR A 153 -18.02 16.11 -1.18
C TYR A 153 -19.32 16.56 -1.88
N LYS A 154 -20.32 15.68 -1.99
CA LYS A 154 -21.73 16.10 -2.15
C LYS A 154 -22.64 15.63 -0.99
N ALA A 155 -22.15 14.82 -0.05
CA ALA A 155 -22.96 14.27 1.04
C ALA A 155 -22.96 15.08 2.34
N LEU A 156 -22.17 16.15 2.48
CA LEU A 156 -22.39 17.14 3.57
C LEU A 156 -23.51 18.14 3.28
N GLN A 157 -24.24 17.99 2.16
CA GLN A 157 -25.55 18.61 1.99
C GLN A 157 -26.63 17.95 2.84
N ARG A 158 -26.41 16.72 3.34
CA ARG A 158 -27.33 16.09 4.28
C ARG A 158 -27.10 16.72 5.64
N GLY A 159 -27.89 17.74 5.93
CA GLY A 159 -27.74 18.49 7.15
C GLY A 159 -27.80 17.58 8.38
N ALA A 160 -26.93 17.82 9.35
CA ALA A 160 -26.99 17.22 10.66
C ALA A 160 -27.92 18.08 11.53
N LYS A 161 -28.82 17.43 12.28
CA LYS A 161 -29.61 18.11 13.32
C LYS A 161 -28.69 18.33 14.51
N MET A 162 -28.47 19.59 14.88
CA MET A 162 -27.69 19.96 16.06
C MET A 162 -28.57 20.68 17.05
N HIS A 163 -28.39 20.39 18.34
CA HIS A 163 -28.96 21.14 19.44
C HIS A 163 -28.13 22.42 19.62
N LEU A 164 -28.77 23.58 19.58
CA LEU A 164 -28.14 24.86 19.82
C LEU A 164 -28.77 25.49 21.05
N CYS A 165 -27.96 25.74 22.08
CA CYS A 165 -28.38 26.50 23.25
C CYS A 165 -28.37 27.99 22.90
N MET A 166 -29.52 28.65 23.05
CA MET A 166 -29.66 30.09 22.81
C MET A 166 -29.25 30.88 24.07
N PRO A 167 -28.90 32.17 23.94
CA PRO A 167 -28.56 33.02 25.10
C PRO A 167 -29.68 33.13 26.16
N THR A 168 -30.91 32.76 25.80
CA THR A 168 -32.09 32.71 26.67
C THR A 168 -32.22 31.40 27.45
N GLY A 169 -31.29 30.44 27.29
CA GLY A 169 -31.31 29.13 27.95
C GLY A 169 -32.09 28.03 27.21
N GLN A 170 -32.86 28.39 26.17
CA GLN A 170 -33.64 27.41 25.40
C GLN A 170 -32.79 26.65 24.38
N ILE A 171 -33.07 25.35 24.23
CA ILE A 171 -32.40 24.48 23.25
C ILE A 171 -33.24 24.40 21.97
N GLN A 172 -32.65 24.80 20.83
CA GLN A 172 -33.28 24.70 19.51
C GLN A 172 -32.58 23.68 18.61
N LEU A 173 -33.36 22.85 17.94
CA LEU A 173 -32.84 21.94 16.91
C LEU A 173 -32.66 22.69 15.58
N LYS A 174 -31.42 22.86 15.14
CA LYS A 174 -31.11 23.50 13.86
C LYS A 174 -30.45 22.54 12.89
N MET A 175 -30.77 22.71 11.61
CA MET A 175 -30.15 21.92 10.54
C MET A 175 -28.85 22.58 10.13
N VAL A 176 -27.74 21.86 10.27
CA VAL A 176 -26.41 22.36 9.91
C VAL A 176 -25.95 21.64 8.66
N SER A 177 -25.62 22.41 7.63
CA SER A 177 -25.04 21.89 6.38
C SER A 177 -23.64 22.47 6.19
N ILE A 178 -22.71 21.64 5.73
CA ILE A 178 -21.33 22.04 5.47
C ILE A 178 -21.12 22.03 3.97
N SER A 179 -20.67 23.15 3.42
CA SER A 179 -20.44 23.32 1.98
C SER A 179 -19.07 23.91 1.74
N THR A 180 -18.37 23.43 0.72
CA THR A 180 -17.10 24.01 0.26
C THR A 180 -17.37 24.93 -0.93
N LYS A 181 -16.97 26.21 -0.83
CA LYS A 181 -17.10 27.20 -1.91
C LYS A 181 -15.83 28.04 -1.99
N ASN A 182 -15.19 28.07 -3.16
CA ASN A 182 -13.98 28.87 -3.43
C ASN A 182 -12.85 28.63 -2.40
N ASP A 183 -12.46 27.37 -2.17
CA ASP A 183 -11.46 26.98 -1.14
C ASP A 183 -11.77 27.41 0.30
N LYS A 184 -13.00 27.86 0.58
CA LYS A 184 -13.50 28.14 1.92
C LYS A 184 -14.52 27.10 2.35
N ILE A 185 -14.42 26.67 3.60
CA ILE A 185 -15.44 25.83 4.26
C ILE A 185 -16.52 26.77 4.80
N VAL A 186 -17.75 26.61 4.32
CA VAL A 186 -18.91 27.41 4.71
C VAL A 186 -19.89 26.52 5.46
N LEU A 187 -20.08 26.82 6.74
CA LEU A 187 -21.11 26.21 7.58
C LEU A 187 -22.41 27.03 7.45
N LYS A 188 -23.49 26.39 7.03
CA LYS A 188 -24.82 27.02 6.90
C LYS A 188 -25.79 26.40 7.90
N LEU A 189 -26.28 27.23 8.83
CA LEU A 189 -27.41 26.91 9.67
C LEU A 189 -28.70 27.26 8.93
N GLY A 190 -29.48 26.24 8.56
CA GLY A 190 -30.81 26.41 7.99
C GLY A 190 -31.89 26.29 9.07
N THR A 191 -32.77 27.27 9.15
CA THR A 191 -34.02 27.19 9.90
C THR A 191 -35.09 26.58 8.98
N ARG A 192 -35.61 25.39 9.29
CA ARG A 192 -36.83 24.89 8.64
C ARG A 192 -38.02 25.30 9.48
N HIS A 193 -38.86 26.20 8.98
CA HIS A 193 -40.19 26.40 9.52
C HIS A 193 -41.06 25.20 9.10
N LEU A 194 -41.24 24.23 9.98
CA LEU A 194 -42.28 23.23 9.82
C LEU A 194 -43.61 23.91 10.20
N ARG A 195 -44.34 24.45 9.21
CA ARG A 195 -45.70 25.01 9.40
C ARG A 195 -45.84 25.95 10.61
N GLY A 196 -45.06 27.03 10.65
CA GLY A 196 -45.36 28.18 11.53
C GLY A 196 -45.15 28.01 13.03
N ALA A 197 -44.49 26.95 13.52
CA ALA A 197 -44.07 26.85 14.92
C ALA A 197 -42.58 26.53 15.04
N PHE A 198 -41.88 27.29 15.88
CA PHE A 198 -40.55 26.91 16.36
C PHE A 198 -40.74 25.74 17.33
N THR A 199 -40.15 24.58 17.04
CA THR A 199 -40.12 23.50 18.02
C THR A 199 -39.08 23.87 19.08
N THR A 200 -39.51 24.59 20.11
CA THR A 200 -38.78 24.71 21.37
C THR A 200 -38.98 23.41 22.13
N TYR A 201 -37.89 22.78 22.54
CA TYR A 201 -37.95 21.67 23.48
C TYR A 201 -37.65 22.30 24.85
N GLU A 202 -38.65 22.32 25.72
CA GLU A 202 -38.44 22.48 27.16
C GLU A 202 -38.31 21.04 27.71
N GLU A 203 -37.39 20.85 28.65
CA GLU A 203 -37.02 19.55 29.21
C GLU A 203 -38.16 18.90 30.00
#